data_AF-A0AAD5HU34-F1
#
_entry.id   AF-A0AAD5HU34-F1
#
_cell.length_a   1.000
_cell.length_b   1.000
_cell.length_c   1.000
_cell.angle_alpha   90.00
_cell.angle_beta   90.00
_cell.angle_gamma   90.00
#
_symmetry.space_group_name_H-M   'P 1'
#
loop_
_entity.id
_entity.type
_entity.pdbx_description
1 polymer ?
#
loop_
_entity_poly.entity_id
_entity_poly.type
_entity_poly.pdbx_seq_one_letter_code
_entity_poly.pdbx_strand_id
1 'polypeptide(L)'
;MTSPDRSPQSEHQSRSYSISSYRSTTTNASSMSHSSLGSEHNVTVRLEGSSVSTSYGTIRTPPRSPLLVLFTRPKDPESRRAIVAITLDKWKKPQMHRCKCLQSPECPITALETSSGGPIDARRFDGDRWDLLQLVTSRGGEAVRPVRVSVWFPAPDLRKKFGGRPCRCSKETEGDLEACHLQGHQGLLGVVRDFHRRLLIQYYQQTNNQVNVVNHPPRG
;
A
#
# COMPACT_ATOMS: atom_id res chain seq x y z
N MET A 1 27.80 -46.71 -13.90
CA MET A 1 27.45 -46.17 -12.57
C MET A 1 26.31 -45.17 -12.77
N THR A 2 25.23 -45.39 -12.05
CA THR A 2 23.89 -44.79 -12.10
C THR A 2 23.82 -43.36 -11.49
N SER A 3 22.91 -42.53 -12.04
CA SER A 3 22.39 -41.18 -11.69
C SER A 3 22.14 -40.90 -10.17
N PRO A 4 21.76 -39.67 -9.68
CA PRO A 4 21.08 -38.53 -10.35
C PRO A 4 21.52 -37.08 -9.94
N ASP A 5 21.29 -36.06 -10.78
CA ASP A 5 20.17 -35.08 -10.80
C ASP A 5 20.03 -34.16 -9.55
N ARG A 6 20.22 -32.83 -9.75
CA ARG A 6 19.29 -31.75 -9.34
C ARG A 6 19.85 -30.35 -9.57
N SER A 7 19.28 -29.65 -10.54
CA SER A 7 18.85 -28.25 -10.38
C SER A 7 17.31 -28.29 -10.44
N PRO A 8 16.53 -27.48 -9.70
CA PRO A 8 16.74 -26.03 -9.59
C PRO A 8 16.51 -25.45 -8.18
N GLN A 9 17.27 -24.42 -7.79
CA GLN A 9 16.81 -23.48 -6.77
C GLN A 9 15.76 -22.57 -7.41
N SER A 10 14.48 -22.78 -7.08
CA SER A 10 13.44 -21.81 -7.39
C SER A 10 13.67 -20.58 -6.52
N GLU A 11 14.21 -19.51 -7.11
CA GLU A 11 14.15 -18.18 -6.53
C GLU A 11 12.68 -17.84 -6.28
N HIS A 12 12.32 -17.64 -5.01
CA HIS A 12 11.05 -17.04 -4.64
C HIS A 12 11.01 -15.61 -5.18
N GLN A 13 10.52 -15.43 -6.41
CA GLN A 13 10.13 -14.13 -6.92
C GLN A 13 8.97 -13.61 -6.08
N SER A 14 9.26 -12.76 -5.10
CA SER A 14 8.27 -11.90 -4.47
C SER A 14 7.69 -10.96 -5.53
N ARG A 15 6.44 -11.18 -5.94
CA ARG A 15 5.73 -10.37 -6.92
C ARG A 15 5.09 -9.18 -6.20
N SER A 16 5.89 -8.15 -5.93
CA SER A 16 5.37 -6.89 -5.39
C SER A 16 4.40 -6.22 -6.37
N TYR A 17 3.11 -6.16 -6.02
CA TYR A 17 2.08 -5.47 -6.79
C TYR A 17 2.36 -3.97 -6.84
N SER A 18 2.70 -3.45 -8.03
CA SER A 18 2.97 -2.03 -8.27
C SER A 18 1.95 -1.46 -9.26
N ILE A 19 1.29 -0.37 -8.88
CA ILE A 19 0.42 0.39 -9.79
C ILE A 19 1.17 1.65 -10.20
N SER A 20 1.57 1.70 -11.48
CA SER A 20 2.30 2.82 -12.05
C SER A 20 1.37 3.96 -12.50
N SER A 21 1.84 5.20 -12.38
CA SER A 21 1.13 6.41 -12.79
C SER A 21 1.44 6.87 -14.22
N TYR A 22 2.43 6.27 -14.91
CA TYR A 22 2.76 6.67 -16.28
C TYR A 22 1.87 5.98 -17.32
N ARG A 23 1.12 6.79 -18.09
CA ARG A 23 0.48 6.45 -19.37
C ARG A 23 -0.47 5.24 -19.41
N SER A 24 -1.38 5.10 -18.44
CA SER A 24 -2.53 4.19 -18.58
C SER A 24 -3.66 4.87 -19.37
N THR A 25 -3.59 4.83 -20.70
CA THR A 25 -4.74 5.07 -21.60
C THR A 25 -5.54 3.79 -21.89
N THR A 26 -5.23 2.69 -21.19
CA THR A 26 -5.99 1.44 -21.26
C THR A 26 -6.16 0.86 -19.86
N THR A 27 -7.08 1.41 -19.07
CA THR A 27 -7.73 0.60 -18.02
C THR A 27 -8.93 -0.10 -18.64
N ASN A 28 -8.66 -0.97 -19.62
CA ASN A 28 -9.46 -2.19 -19.66
C ASN A 28 -9.04 -2.91 -18.39
N ALA A 29 -9.97 -3.05 -17.45
CA ALA A 29 -9.82 -3.95 -16.32
C ALA A 29 -9.64 -5.36 -16.90
N SER A 30 -8.41 -5.72 -17.24
CA SER A 30 -8.06 -7.10 -17.50
C SER A 30 -8.37 -7.85 -16.22
N SER A 31 -9.34 -8.74 -16.29
CA SER A 31 -9.63 -9.75 -15.28
C SER A 31 -8.33 -10.40 -14.83
N MET A 32 -7.72 -9.89 -13.77
CA MET A 32 -6.53 -10.51 -13.20
C MET A 32 -7.03 -11.74 -12.44
N SER A 33 -6.77 -12.93 -13.00
CA SER A 33 -7.07 -14.21 -12.38
C SER A 33 -6.51 -14.23 -10.94
N HIS A 34 -7.40 -14.28 -9.95
CA HIS A 34 -7.09 -14.05 -8.53
C HIS A 34 -6.58 -15.31 -7.77
N SER A 35 -6.04 -16.31 -8.47
CA SER A 35 -5.80 -17.64 -7.89
C SER A 35 -4.41 -17.88 -7.28
N SER A 36 -3.51 -16.90 -7.21
CA SER A 36 -2.11 -17.14 -6.75
C SER A 36 -1.63 -16.24 -5.59
N LEU A 37 -2.50 -15.91 -4.63
CA LEU A 37 -2.20 -14.97 -3.53
C LEU A 37 -1.82 -15.61 -2.18
N GLY A 38 -1.68 -16.94 -2.12
CA GLY A 38 -1.45 -17.66 -0.86
C GLY A 38 -0.01 -17.67 -0.31
N SER A 39 0.98 -17.13 -1.02
CA SER A 39 2.40 -17.34 -0.66
C SER A 39 3.10 -16.15 -0.02
N GLU A 40 2.66 -14.90 -0.23
CA GLU A 40 3.45 -13.73 0.20
C GLU A 40 3.22 -13.28 1.65
N HIS A 41 2.16 -13.79 2.29
CA HIS A 41 1.75 -13.38 3.65
C HIS A 41 1.77 -14.53 4.66
N ASN A 42 2.21 -15.71 4.21
CA ASN A 42 2.19 -16.95 4.96
C ASN A 42 3.63 -17.43 5.16
N VAL A 43 4.09 -17.48 6.41
CA VAL A 43 5.39 -18.09 6.76
C VAL A 43 5.11 -19.46 7.35
N THR A 44 5.55 -20.51 6.68
CA THR A 44 5.52 -21.88 7.22
C THR A 44 6.65 -22.05 8.23
N VAL A 45 6.30 -22.35 9.48
CA VAL A 45 7.24 -22.66 10.56
C VAL A 45 7.13 -24.15 10.87
N ARG A 46 8.28 -24.81 11.00
CA ARG A 46 8.36 -26.20 11.44
C ARG A 46 8.29 -26.22 12.97
N LEU A 47 7.28 -26.90 13.52
CA LEU A 47 7.17 -27.07 14.98
C LEU A 47 8.12 -28.20 15.38
N GLU A 48 9.23 -27.84 16.02
CA GLU A 48 10.25 -28.81 16.47
C GLU A 48 9.83 -29.41 17.82
N GLY A 49 9.62 -30.73 17.87
CA GLY A 49 9.16 -31.40 19.11
C GLY A 49 8.82 -32.89 19.04
N SER A 50 8.93 -33.58 17.90
CA SER A 50 8.86 -35.05 17.86
C SER A 50 9.41 -35.60 16.54
N SER A 51 10.13 -36.72 16.61
CA SER A 51 10.71 -37.43 15.46
C SER A 51 9.68 -38.02 14.49
N VAL A 52 8.38 -37.79 14.70
CA VAL A 52 7.27 -38.30 13.88
C VAL A 52 6.14 -37.25 13.68
N SER A 53 6.41 -35.94 13.72
CA SER A 53 5.36 -34.94 13.44
C SER A 53 5.68 -34.07 12.21
N THR A 54 4.93 -34.27 11.12
CA THR A 54 4.85 -33.38 9.95
C THR A 54 3.93 -32.19 10.21
N SER A 55 3.99 -31.58 11.40
CA SER A 55 3.18 -30.42 11.75
C SER A 55 3.87 -29.14 11.30
N TYR A 56 3.42 -28.60 10.17
CA TYR A 56 3.78 -27.26 9.71
C TYR A 56 2.74 -26.27 10.23
N GLY A 57 3.19 -25.26 10.98
CA GLY A 57 2.37 -24.11 11.35
C GLY A 57 2.48 -23.03 10.28
N THR A 58 1.39 -22.37 9.90
CA THR A 58 1.45 -21.22 8.99
C THR A 58 1.17 -19.95 9.79
N ILE A 59 2.17 -19.08 9.94
CA ILE A 59 1.98 -17.73 10.48
C ILE A 59 1.45 -16.86 9.35
N ARG A 60 0.20 -16.41 9.50
CA ARG A 60 -0.42 -15.46 8.58
C ARG A 60 -0.18 -14.05 9.10
N THR A 61 0.39 -13.19 8.28
CA THR A 61 0.57 -11.77 8.59
C THR A 61 -0.48 -10.94 7.89
N PRO A 62 -1.00 -9.87 8.52
CA PRO A 62 -1.94 -8.99 7.85
C PRO A 62 -1.28 -8.35 6.62
N PRO A 63 -2.03 -8.12 5.52
CA PRO A 63 -1.54 -7.39 4.37
C PRO A 63 -0.90 -6.06 4.77
N ARG A 64 0.26 -5.77 4.17
CA ARG A 64 0.97 -4.50 4.41
C ARG A 64 0.17 -3.34 3.81
N SER A 65 0.19 -2.21 4.51
CA SER A 65 -0.41 -0.98 3.97
C SER A 65 0.33 -0.55 2.68
N PRO A 66 -0.39 -0.12 1.63
CA PRO A 66 0.22 0.33 0.39
C PRO A 66 1.16 1.52 0.63
N LEU A 67 2.18 1.67 -0.23
CA LEU A 67 3.12 2.79 -0.17
C LEU A 67 2.95 3.69 -1.39
N LEU A 68 2.84 4.99 -1.18
CA LEU A 68 3.07 6.00 -2.21
C LEU A 68 4.57 6.30 -2.26
N VAL A 69 5.22 5.90 -3.35
CA VAL A 69 6.64 6.12 -3.56
C VAL A 69 6.83 7.30 -4.50
N LEU A 70 7.52 8.34 -4.02
CA LEU A 70 7.84 9.55 -4.77
C LEU A 70 9.35 9.63 -5.00
N PHE A 71 9.75 9.85 -6.24
CA PHE A 71 11.13 10.12 -6.61
C PHE A 71 11.34 11.62 -6.61
N THR A 72 12.24 12.13 -5.76
CA THR A 72 12.53 13.56 -5.73
C THR A 72 13.46 13.91 -6.89
N ARG A 73 13.22 15.10 -7.45
CA ARG A 73 14.18 15.71 -8.37
C ARG A 73 15.31 16.33 -7.54
N PRO A 74 16.56 16.22 -8.00
CA PRO A 74 17.65 16.98 -7.41
C PRO A 74 17.35 18.48 -7.58
N LYS A 75 17.53 19.27 -6.51
CA LYS A 75 17.36 20.72 -6.54
C LYS A 75 18.59 21.43 -7.12
N ASP A 76 19.76 20.88 -6.84
CA ASP A 76 21.07 21.37 -7.23
C ASP A 76 21.89 20.24 -7.90
N PRO A 77 22.91 20.54 -8.72
CA PRO A 77 23.77 19.54 -9.35
C PRO A 77 24.41 18.56 -8.35
N GLU A 78 24.71 19.06 -7.13
CA GLU A 78 25.29 18.30 -6.02
C GLU A 78 24.25 17.55 -5.17
N SER A 79 22.96 17.85 -5.35
CA SER A 79 21.90 17.22 -4.56
C SER A 79 21.54 15.85 -5.14
N ARG A 80 21.54 14.81 -4.28
CA ARG A 80 21.22 13.45 -4.71
C ARG A 80 19.71 13.26 -4.84
N ARG A 81 19.31 12.34 -5.73
CA ARG A 81 17.92 11.87 -5.81
C ARG A 81 17.57 11.14 -4.51
N ALA A 82 16.42 11.45 -3.94
CA ALA A 82 15.87 10.77 -2.78
C ALA A 82 14.58 10.05 -3.15
N ILE A 83 14.28 8.99 -2.42
CA ILE A 83 13.01 8.28 -2.53
C ILE A 83 12.22 8.58 -1.25
N VAL A 84 10.99 9.04 -1.40
CA VAL A 84 10.08 9.27 -0.28
C VAL A 84 8.96 8.24 -0.35
N ALA A 85 8.85 7.40 0.68
CA ALA A 85 7.79 6.43 0.83
C ALA A 85 6.77 6.91 1.86
N ILE A 86 5.52 7.03 1.48
CA ILE A 86 4.42 7.45 2.35
C ILE A 86 3.46 6.27 2.49
N THR A 87 3.26 5.79 3.72
CA THR A 87 2.30 4.72 3.98
C THR A 87 0.89 5.22 3.68
N LEU A 88 0.08 4.50 2.91
CA LEU A 88 -1.31 4.82 2.63
C LEU A 88 -2.21 3.94 3.48
N ASP A 89 -2.54 4.40 4.68
CA ASP A 89 -3.50 3.73 5.53
C ASP A 89 -4.96 4.02 5.10
N LYS A 90 -5.92 3.35 5.74
CA LYS A 90 -7.35 3.52 5.46
C LYS A 90 -7.88 4.94 5.72
N TRP A 91 -7.20 5.70 6.59
CA TRP A 91 -7.60 7.02 7.07
C TRP A 91 -6.99 8.16 6.27
N LYS A 92 -5.93 7.90 5.50
CA LYS A 92 -5.31 8.85 4.59
C LYS A 92 -6.19 9.06 3.36
N LYS A 93 -6.65 10.29 3.19
CA LYS A 93 -7.55 10.68 2.11
C LYS A 93 -7.06 11.97 1.44
N PRO A 94 -7.31 12.14 0.13
CA PRO A 94 -7.20 13.43 -0.53
C PRO A 94 -8.11 14.48 0.14
N GLN A 95 -7.54 15.58 0.59
CA GLN A 95 -8.25 16.72 1.17
C GLN A 95 -8.32 17.86 0.17
N MET A 96 -9.40 17.92 -0.61
CA MET A 96 -9.59 18.97 -1.61
C MET A 96 -9.75 20.37 -1.01
N HIS A 97 -10.31 20.49 0.18
CA HIS A 97 -10.56 21.78 0.83
C HIS A 97 -9.31 22.37 1.52
N ARG A 98 -8.26 21.56 1.72
CA ARG A 98 -7.01 21.97 2.40
C ARG A 98 -5.92 22.42 1.44
N CYS A 99 -6.16 22.31 0.14
CA CYS A 99 -5.24 22.84 -0.86
C CYS A 99 -5.34 24.38 -0.92
N LYS A 100 -4.25 25.06 -1.31
CA LYS A 100 -4.22 26.53 -1.44
C LYS A 100 -5.20 27.07 -2.50
N CYS A 101 -5.81 26.21 -3.31
CA CYS A 101 -6.67 26.59 -4.41
C CYS A 101 -8.13 26.89 -4.03
N LEU A 102 -8.48 26.96 -2.74
CA LEU A 102 -9.83 27.31 -2.25
C LEU A 102 -10.96 26.52 -2.96
N GLN A 103 -10.78 25.22 -3.15
CA GLN A 103 -11.75 24.33 -3.83
C GLN A 103 -11.94 24.57 -5.34
N SER A 104 -11.08 25.35 -6.00
CA SER A 104 -11.12 25.49 -7.46
C SER A 104 -11.06 24.11 -8.14
N PRO A 105 -11.96 23.83 -9.11
CA PRO A 105 -11.98 22.56 -9.84
C PRO A 105 -10.68 22.30 -10.59
N GLU A 106 -9.96 23.36 -10.93
CA GLU A 106 -8.69 23.36 -11.64
C GLU A 106 -7.47 23.40 -10.73
N CYS A 107 -7.63 23.02 -9.45
CA CYS A 107 -6.46 22.92 -8.56
C CYS A 107 -5.48 21.84 -9.02
N PRO A 108 -4.18 22.15 -9.20
CA PRO A 108 -3.15 21.18 -9.54
C PRO A 108 -2.55 20.49 -8.31
N ILE A 109 -3.09 20.72 -7.10
CA ILE A 109 -2.54 20.19 -5.85
C ILE A 109 -3.47 19.14 -5.25
N THR A 110 -2.90 18.01 -4.83
CA THR A 110 -3.57 17.09 -3.89
C THR A 110 -2.89 17.16 -2.54
N ALA A 111 -3.64 17.52 -1.50
CA ALA A 111 -3.20 17.37 -0.11
C ALA A 111 -3.62 15.99 0.42
N LEU A 112 -2.70 15.28 1.06
CA LEU A 112 -2.94 14.03 1.76
C LEU A 112 -2.81 14.30 3.26
N GLU A 113 -3.85 13.91 4.01
CA GLU A 113 -3.92 14.04 5.46
C GLU A 113 -4.62 12.80 6.03
N THR A 114 -4.29 12.48 7.28
CA THR A 114 -5.03 11.51 8.07
C THR A 114 -6.35 12.13 8.50
N SER A 115 -7.46 11.38 8.43
CA SER A 115 -8.79 11.90 8.79
C SER A 115 -8.88 12.42 10.24
N SER A 116 -8.02 11.93 11.14
CA SER A 116 -7.92 12.39 12.54
C SER A 116 -7.01 13.62 12.74
N GLY A 117 -6.37 14.14 11.67
CA GLY A 117 -5.38 15.22 11.77
C GLY A 117 -4.02 14.77 12.35
N GLY A 118 -3.84 13.47 12.59
CA GLY A 118 -2.59 12.91 13.13
C GLY A 118 -1.43 12.91 12.14
N PRO A 119 -0.20 12.59 12.62
CA PRO A 119 1.00 12.56 11.80
C PRO A 119 0.91 11.52 10.69
N ILE A 120 1.59 11.79 9.59
CA ILE A 120 1.74 10.91 8.43
C ILE A 120 3.03 10.11 8.61
N ASP A 121 2.88 8.79 8.59
CA ASP A 121 4.03 7.90 8.41
C ASP A 121 4.60 8.06 6.99
N ALA A 122 5.75 8.72 6.93
CA ALA A 122 6.53 8.98 5.74
C ALA A 122 8.01 8.77 6.04
N ARG A 123 8.72 8.12 5.13
CA ARG A 123 10.15 7.82 5.24
C ARG A 123 10.87 8.31 4.01
N ARG A 124 12.09 8.78 4.19
CA ARG A 124 12.99 9.25 3.15
C ARG A 124 14.19 8.31 3.10
N PHE A 125 14.56 7.93 1.89
CA PHE A 125 15.75 7.18 1.56
C PHE A 125 16.66 8.09 0.74
N ASP A 126 17.88 8.26 1.23
CA ASP A 126 18.95 9.00 0.56
C ASP A 126 19.99 7.97 0.08
N GLY A 127 20.26 7.93 -1.22
CA GLY A 127 20.86 6.78 -1.95
C GLY A 127 22.26 6.29 -1.55
N ASP A 128 22.83 6.83 -0.48
CA ASP A 128 24.20 6.54 -0.02
C ASP A 128 24.22 5.51 1.10
N ARG A 129 23.09 5.38 1.80
CA ARG A 129 22.88 4.42 2.88
C ARG A 129 21.49 3.85 2.75
N TRP A 130 21.32 2.58 3.12
CA TRP A 130 20.00 1.96 3.25
C TRP A 130 19.25 2.45 4.51
N ASP A 131 19.40 3.73 4.84
CA ASP A 131 18.83 4.37 5.99
C ASP A 131 17.45 4.92 5.61
N LEU A 132 16.40 4.23 6.05
CA LEU A 132 15.02 4.70 5.96
C LEU A 132 14.76 5.71 7.07
N LEU A 133 15.15 6.97 6.85
CA LEU A 133 14.96 8.04 7.83
C LEU A 133 13.49 8.46 7.88
N GLN A 134 12.97 8.68 9.09
CA GLN A 134 11.64 9.26 9.24
C GLN A 134 11.64 10.67 8.65
N LEU A 135 10.67 10.97 7.78
CA LEU A 135 10.51 12.31 7.26
C LEU A 135 10.05 13.20 8.40
N VAL A 136 10.88 14.18 8.76
CA VAL A 136 10.61 15.15 9.81
C VAL A 136 10.80 16.57 9.26
N THR A 137 10.03 17.50 9.79
CA THR A 137 10.15 18.94 9.55
C THR A 137 10.69 19.60 10.82
N SER A 138 11.63 20.53 10.71
CA SER A 138 12.09 21.30 11.86
C SER A 138 11.07 22.40 12.18
N ARG A 139 10.58 22.43 13.42
CA ARG A 139 9.74 23.50 13.95
C ARG A 139 10.26 23.92 15.31
N GLY A 140 10.82 25.12 15.41
CA GLY A 140 11.39 25.62 16.68
C GLY A 140 12.60 24.83 17.18
N GLY A 141 13.35 24.17 16.29
CA GLY A 141 14.49 23.32 16.66
C GLY A 141 14.13 21.86 16.96
N GLU A 142 12.85 21.52 17.04
CA GLU A 142 12.39 20.15 17.27
C GLU A 142 12.01 19.44 15.95
N ALA A 143 12.33 18.15 15.86
CA ALA A 143 11.98 17.29 14.75
C ALA A 143 10.51 16.85 14.86
N VAL A 144 9.63 17.43 14.03
CA VAL A 144 8.19 17.16 14.04
C VAL A 144 7.79 16.34 12.82
N ARG A 145 6.95 15.32 13.00
CA ARG A 145 6.43 14.52 11.88
C ARG A 145 5.44 15.34 11.04
N PRO A 146 5.42 15.17 9.70
CA PRO A 146 4.49 15.87 8.84
C PRO A 146 3.06 15.44 9.14
N VAL A 147 2.16 16.39 9.36
CA VAL A 147 0.71 16.13 9.46
C VAL A 147 0.01 16.16 8.10
N ARG A 148 0.72 16.64 7.07
CA ARG A 148 0.21 16.83 5.72
C ARG A 148 1.30 16.68 4.67
N VAL A 149 0.98 16.01 3.57
CA VAL A 149 1.80 16.00 2.35
C VAL A 149 1.01 16.66 1.23
N SER A 150 1.61 17.61 0.52
CA SER A 150 1.00 18.23 -0.66
C SER A 150 1.78 17.82 -1.91
N VAL A 151 1.09 17.21 -2.87
CA VAL A 151 1.65 16.80 -4.16
C VAL A 151 1.18 17.79 -5.22
N TRP A 152 2.12 18.43 -5.89
CA TRP A 152 1.87 19.34 -7.01
C TRP A 152 1.96 18.58 -8.33
N PHE A 153 0.97 18.76 -9.19
CA PHE A 153 0.90 18.17 -10.52
C PHE A 153 1.09 19.25 -11.60
N PRO A 154 1.69 18.91 -12.75
CA PRO A 154 1.89 19.89 -13.82
C PRO A 154 0.57 20.27 -14.51
N ALA A 155 -0.49 19.47 -14.37
CA ALA A 155 -1.81 19.77 -14.89
C ALA A 155 -2.92 19.31 -13.91
N PRO A 156 -4.05 20.03 -13.82
CA PRO A 156 -5.18 19.64 -12.96
C PRO A 156 -5.75 18.26 -13.29
N ASP A 157 -5.71 17.84 -14.55
CA ASP A 157 -6.22 16.51 -14.95
C ASP A 157 -5.37 15.36 -14.43
N LEU A 158 -4.05 15.56 -14.29
CA LEU A 158 -3.17 14.57 -13.66
C LEU A 158 -3.46 14.45 -12.17
N ARG A 159 -3.76 15.59 -11.52
CA ARG A 159 -4.23 15.61 -10.15
C ARG A 159 -5.57 14.88 -10.01
N LYS A 160 -6.53 15.10 -10.92
CA LYS A 160 -7.83 14.38 -10.98
C LYS A 160 -7.60 12.86 -11.12
N LYS A 161 -6.68 12.43 -11.99
CA LYS A 161 -6.32 11.01 -12.16
C LYS A 161 -5.72 10.41 -10.90
N PHE A 162 -4.86 11.16 -10.20
CA PHE A 162 -4.20 10.69 -8.99
C PHE A 162 -5.14 10.62 -7.77
N GLY A 163 -5.72 11.76 -7.40
CA GLY A 163 -6.50 11.92 -6.16
C GLY A 163 -8.01 11.83 -6.33
N GLY A 164 -8.50 11.69 -7.56
CA GLY A 164 -9.93 11.68 -7.88
C GLY A 164 -10.53 13.08 -8.02
N ARG A 165 -11.85 13.08 -8.13
CA ARG A 165 -12.71 14.28 -8.23
C ARG A 165 -13.94 14.10 -7.32
N PRO A 166 -14.59 15.19 -6.88
CA PRO A 166 -15.84 15.08 -6.13
C PRO A 166 -16.86 14.28 -6.93
N CYS A 167 -17.54 13.34 -6.27
CA CYS A 167 -18.57 12.50 -6.88
C CYS A 167 -19.70 12.25 -5.89
N ARG A 168 -20.90 11.97 -6.41
CA ARG A 168 -22.08 11.59 -5.61
C ARG A 168 -22.43 10.10 -5.76
N CYS A 169 -21.48 9.28 -6.20
CA CYS A 169 -21.69 7.83 -6.33
C CYS A 169 -22.07 7.24 -4.97
N SER A 170 -23.04 6.31 -4.99
CA SER A 170 -23.22 5.38 -3.88
C SER A 170 -21.94 4.58 -3.69
N LYS A 171 -21.70 4.14 -2.46
CA LYS A 171 -20.57 3.28 -2.08
C LYS A 171 -21.04 2.15 -1.16
N GLU A 172 -22.31 1.81 -1.25
CA GLU A 172 -22.95 0.82 -0.40
C GLU A 172 -22.60 -0.59 -0.86
N THR A 173 -22.55 -0.82 -2.17
CA THR A 173 -22.21 -2.12 -2.74
C THR A 173 -20.83 -2.14 -3.41
N GLU A 174 -20.24 -3.33 -3.56
CA GLU A 174 -19.00 -3.52 -4.34
C GLU A 174 -19.17 -3.11 -5.80
N GLY A 175 -20.37 -3.31 -6.37
CA GLY A 175 -20.69 -2.88 -7.73
C GLY A 175 -20.72 -1.36 -7.88
N ASP A 176 -21.29 -0.64 -6.89
CA ASP A 176 -21.28 0.82 -6.90
C ASP A 176 -19.86 1.39 -6.81
N LEU A 177 -19.02 0.77 -5.98
CA LEU A 177 -17.61 1.13 -5.83
C LEU A 177 -16.83 0.89 -7.12
N GLU A 178 -17.05 -0.24 -7.78
CA GLU A 178 -16.42 -0.54 -9.07
C GLU A 178 -16.84 0.46 -10.15
N ALA A 179 -18.13 0.75 -10.26
CA ALA A 179 -18.63 1.78 -11.17
C ALA A 179 -18.00 3.16 -10.87
N CYS A 180 -17.84 3.51 -9.59
CA CYS A 180 -17.18 4.74 -9.15
C CYS A 180 -15.70 4.79 -9.60
N HIS A 181 -14.99 3.65 -9.53
CA HIS A 181 -13.61 3.54 -10.02
C HIS A 181 -13.51 3.65 -11.54
N LEU A 182 -14.41 2.98 -12.28
CA LEU A 182 -14.44 3.02 -13.75
C LEU A 182 -14.68 4.44 -14.28
N GLN A 183 -15.47 5.24 -13.57
CA GLN A 183 -15.70 6.66 -13.90
C GLN A 183 -14.53 7.59 -13.48
N GLY A 184 -13.46 7.04 -12.90
CA GLY A 184 -12.28 7.76 -12.44
C GLY A 184 -12.54 8.66 -11.23
N HIS A 185 -13.66 8.49 -10.53
CA HIS A 185 -14.07 9.41 -9.48
C HIS A 185 -13.16 9.36 -8.25
N GLN A 186 -12.67 8.18 -7.86
CA GLN A 186 -11.77 8.06 -6.72
C GLN A 186 -10.28 8.20 -7.09
N GLY A 187 -9.96 8.28 -8.39
CA GLY A 187 -8.58 8.27 -8.88
C GLY A 187 -7.79 7.02 -8.47
N LEU A 188 -6.48 7.05 -8.72
CA LEU A 188 -5.56 5.96 -8.37
C LEU A 188 -5.54 5.68 -6.86
N LEU A 189 -5.57 6.74 -6.02
CA LEU A 189 -5.58 6.57 -4.56
C LEU A 189 -6.82 5.83 -4.07
N GLY A 190 -7.96 6.05 -4.70
CA GLY A 190 -9.18 5.28 -4.43
C GLY A 190 -9.03 3.80 -4.70
N VAL A 191 -8.57 3.48 -5.91
CA VAL A 191 -8.37 2.10 -6.38
C VAL A 191 -7.40 1.36 -5.47
N VAL A 192 -6.27 1.98 -5.10
CA VAL A 192 -5.28 1.38 -4.19
C VAL A 192 -5.88 1.11 -2.79
N ARG A 193 -6.68 2.05 -2.28
CA ARG A 193 -7.33 1.90 -0.97
C ARG A 193 -8.37 0.79 -0.98
N ASP A 194 -9.14 0.67 -2.06
CA ASP A 194 -10.13 -0.40 -2.25
C ASP A 194 -9.47 -1.76 -2.37
N PHE A 195 -8.41 -1.86 -3.17
CA PHE A 195 -7.59 -3.07 -3.29
C PHE A 195 -7.08 -3.54 -1.92
N HIS A 196 -6.49 -2.64 -1.13
CA HIS A 196 -6.04 -2.98 0.23
C HIS A 196 -7.20 -3.33 1.17
N ARG A 197 -8.36 -2.68 1.06
CA ARG A 197 -9.57 -3.07 1.82
C ARG A 197 -9.94 -4.52 1.53
N ARG A 198 -9.98 -4.91 0.26
CA ARG A 198 -10.32 -6.27 -0.16
C ARG A 198 -9.31 -7.29 0.36
N LEU A 199 -8.02 -6.98 0.30
CA LEU A 199 -6.97 -7.84 0.90
C LEU A 199 -7.18 -8.03 2.41
N LEU A 200 -7.51 -6.96 3.15
CA LEU A 200 -7.79 -7.05 4.58
C LEU A 200 -9.04 -7.89 4.86
N ILE A 201 -10.14 -7.69 4.12
CA ILE A 201 -11.37 -8.48 4.27
C ILE A 201 -11.05 -9.96 4.07
N GLN A 202 -10.33 -10.31 3.01
CA GLN A 202 -9.94 -11.68 2.72
C GLN A 202 -9.06 -12.27 3.83
N TYR A 203 -8.07 -11.52 4.32
CA TYR A 203 -7.24 -11.93 5.43
C TYR A 203 -8.09 -12.26 6.67
N TYR A 204 -9.02 -11.38 7.05
CA TYR A 204 -9.89 -11.59 8.20
C TYR A 204 -10.87 -12.74 8.01
N GLN A 205 -11.44 -12.92 6.82
CA GLN A 205 -12.30 -14.07 6.52
C GLN A 205 -11.54 -15.38 6.69
N GLN A 206 -10.33 -15.47 6.14
CA GLN A 206 -9.53 -16.69 6.24
C GLN A 206 -9.01 -16.95 7.66
N THR A 207 -8.77 -15.90 8.44
CA THR A 207 -8.28 -16.01 9.83
C THR A 207 -9.41 -16.30 10.81
N ASN A 208 -10.57 -15.65 10.66
CA ASN A 208 -11.70 -15.80 11.59
C ASN A 208 -12.50 -17.09 11.32
N ASN A 209 -12.50 -17.61 10.08
CA ASN A 209 -13.16 -18.87 9.74
C ASN A 209 -12.37 -20.11 10.18
N GLN A 210 -11.16 -19.95 10.74
CA GLN A 210 -10.39 -21.04 11.33
C GLN A 210 -10.40 -20.88 12.85
N VAL A 211 -11.00 -21.85 13.54
CA VAL A 211 -10.94 -21.97 15.00
C VAL A 211 -9.47 -21.98 15.41
N ASN A 212 -9.06 -21.00 16.22
CA ASN A 212 -7.76 -21.02 16.88
C ASN A 212 -7.63 -22.34 17.62
N VAL A 213 -6.62 -23.15 17.29
CA VAL A 213 -6.20 -24.24 18.18
C VAL A 213 -5.62 -23.57 19.41
N VAL A 214 -6.47 -23.30 20.40
CA VAL A 214 -6.04 -22.79 21.69
C VAL A 214 -5.48 -23.99 22.45
N ASN A 215 -4.16 -24.11 22.50
CA ASN A 215 -3.47 -25.06 23.38
C ASN A 215 -3.74 -24.66 24.84
N HIS A 216 -4.81 -25.19 25.43
CA HIS A 216 -4.86 -25.34 26.88
C HIS A 216 -4.28 -26.72 27.20
N PRO A 217 -3.22 -26.82 28.01
CA PRO A 217 -2.82 -28.11 28.54
C PRO A 217 -3.94 -28.64 29.46
N PRO A 218 -4.30 -29.93 29.38
CA PRO A 218 -5.24 -30.52 30.33
C PRO A 218 -4.59 -30.44 31.72
N ARG A 219 -5.28 -29.79 32.67
CA ARG A 219 -4.94 -29.93 34.08
C ARG A 219 -5.39 -31.32 34.50
N GLY A 220 -4.43 -32.23 34.64
CA GLY A 220 -4.58 -33.42 35.48
C GLY A 220 -4.37 -33.06 36.94
#